data_AF-A0A353RJJ0-F1
#
_entry.id   AF-A0A353RJJ0-F1
#
_cell.length_a   1.000
_cell.length_b   1.000
_cell.length_c   1.000
_cell.angle_alpha   90.00
_cell.angle_beta   90.00
_cell.angle_gamma   90.00
#
_symmetry.space_group_name_H-M   'P 1'
#
loop_
_entity.id
_entity.type
_entity.pdbx_description
1 polymer ?
#
loop_
_entity_poly.entity_id
_entity_poly.type
_entity_poly.pdbx_seq_one_letter_code
_entity_poly.pdbx_strand_id
1 'polypeptide(L)'
;PTTRGVEMWSIDSGGIRNMKGEVINPSTRGVSINMASWWDGDLSRELLDGTRISKYNPATGIAEVIFDCDECVRNNGTKSTPVLSADILGDWREEIILRTKDNKNLRVYVTPHETNYRFHTFMEDPVYRISVATQNVAYNQPTQPGFYFGSDLKKVFLEKQIKTTSKMITLGTSMPYDTYKWSNGKTSPTIPLERYDAFTGQTKRVELEVTYRGCILKDHTEVVYMD
;
A
#
# COMPACT_ATOMS: atom_id res chain seq x y z
N PRO A 1 -3.22 4.39 6.30
CA PRO A 1 -2.93 3.49 7.43
C PRO A 1 -2.67 4.22 8.77
N THR A 2 -3.00 3.55 9.88
CA THR A 2 -2.74 3.98 11.27
C THR A 2 -1.29 3.74 11.68
N THR A 3 -0.63 2.77 11.06
CA THR A 3 0.80 2.47 11.20
C THR A 3 1.52 2.59 9.86
N ARG A 4 2.85 2.71 9.91
CA ARG A 4 3.71 2.80 8.71
C ARG A 4 4.21 1.40 8.36
N GLY A 5 4.34 1.14 7.05
CA GLY A 5 4.82 -0.13 6.53
C GLY A 5 3.71 -1.16 6.34
N VAL A 6 4.11 -2.43 6.27
CA VAL A 6 3.21 -3.58 6.10
C VAL A 6 2.99 -4.24 7.46
N GLU A 7 1.74 -4.43 7.82
CA GLU A 7 1.34 -5.20 9.00
C GLU A 7 1.53 -6.71 8.79
N MET A 8 1.82 -7.42 9.88
CA MET A 8 2.12 -8.86 9.87
C MET A 8 1.29 -9.58 10.92
N TRP A 9 0.77 -10.76 10.56
CA TRP A 9 0.05 -11.63 11.48
C TRP A 9 0.19 -13.11 11.09
N SER A 10 -0.01 -13.98 12.06
CA SER A 10 -0.13 -15.43 11.87
C SER A 10 -1.06 -15.99 12.94
N ILE A 11 -1.29 -17.31 12.92
CA ILE A 11 -2.08 -17.98 13.97
C ILE A 11 -1.38 -17.83 15.35
N ASP A 12 -0.05 -17.68 15.36
CA ASP A 12 0.77 -17.69 16.58
C ASP A 12 1.49 -16.35 16.83
N SER A 13 1.15 -15.29 16.08
CA SER A 13 1.81 -13.98 16.24
C SER A 13 1.39 -13.23 17.50
N GLY A 14 0.34 -13.69 18.20
CA GLY A 14 -0.25 -12.99 19.35
C GLY A 14 -0.95 -11.67 18.99
N GLY A 15 -1.47 -11.58 17.76
CA GLY A 15 -2.15 -10.39 17.22
C GLY A 15 -1.55 -9.90 15.91
N ILE A 16 -2.16 -8.84 15.35
CA ILE A 16 -1.63 -8.10 14.20
C ILE A 16 -0.56 -7.15 14.69
N ARG A 17 0.59 -7.15 14.03
CA ARG A 17 1.77 -6.36 14.39
C ARG A 17 2.16 -5.39 13.29
N ASN A 18 2.70 -4.24 13.67
CA ASN A 18 3.33 -3.33 12.72
C ASN A 18 4.78 -3.75 12.40
N MET A 19 5.45 -3.02 11.51
CA MET A 19 6.84 -3.28 11.11
C MET A 19 7.88 -3.16 12.25
N LYS A 20 7.51 -2.58 13.40
CA LYS A 20 8.36 -2.51 14.60
C LYS A 20 8.14 -3.69 15.55
N GLY A 21 7.19 -4.57 15.24
CA GLY A 21 6.80 -5.70 16.08
C GLY A 21 5.80 -5.35 17.18
N GLU A 22 5.31 -4.11 17.24
CA GLU A 22 4.31 -3.67 18.22
C GLU A 22 2.94 -4.25 17.83
N VAL A 23 2.18 -4.73 18.81
CA VAL A 23 0.82 -5.26 18.59
C VAL A 23 -0.13 -4.09 18.38
N ILE A 24 -0.77 -4.03 17.21
CA ILE A 24 -1.76 -2.99 16.85
C ILE A 24 -3.20 -3.48 17.02
N ASN A 25 -3.39 -4.81 16.98
CA ASN A 25 -4.65 -5.47 17.30
C ASN A 25 -4.32 -6.81 17.96
N PRO A 26 -4.78 -7.08 19.19
CA PRO A 26 -4.45 -8.32 19.90
C PRO A 26 -5.14 -9.57 19.31
N SER A 27 -6.08 -9.40 18.38
CA SER A 27 -6.79 -10.50 17.74
C SER A 27 -6.45 -10.60 16.26
N THR A 28 -6.26 -11.83 15.79
CA THR A 28 -6.22 -12.18 14.36
C THR A 28 -7.57 -12.74 13.88
N ARG A 29 -8.59 -12.74 14.74
CA ARG A 29 -9.93 -13.19 14.36
C ARG A 29 -10.53 -12.18 13.38
N GLY A 30 -11.00 -12.68 12.23
CA GLY A 30 -11.63 -11.84 11.21
C GLY A 30 -10.67 -11.31 10.16
N VAL A 31 -9.40 -11.71 10.17
CA VAL A 31 -8.48 -11.55 9.03
C VAL A 31 -8.06 -12.93 8.52
N SER A 32 -7.93 -13.09 7.21
CA SER A 32 -7.46 -14.36 6.63
C SER A 32 -5.93 -14.46 6.68
N ILE A 33 -5.42 -15.70 6.62
CA ILE A 33 -3.98 -16.01 6.55
C ILE A 33 -3.81 -16.92 5.32
N ASN A 34 -3.82 -16.31 4.15
CA ASN A 34 -3.71 -17.01 2.87
C ASN A 34 -2.97 -16.15 1.85
N MET A 35 -3.70 -15.39 1.02
CA MET A 35 -3.15 -14.48 0.03
C MET A 35 -3.55 -13.02 0.32
N ALA A 36 -3.00 -12.12 -0.48
CA ALA A 36 -3.33 -10.71 -0.49
C ALA A 36 -3.49 -10.25 -1.94
N SER A 37 -4.31 -9.23 -2.17
CA SER A 37 -4.59 -8.68 -3.49
C SER A 37 -4.73 -7.17 -3.38
N TRP A 38 -4.12 -6.41 -4.28
CA TRP A 38 -4.53 -5.02 -4.49
C TRP A 38 -5.77 -4.99 -5.36
N TRP A 39 -6.93 -4.80 -4.75
CA TRP A 39 -8.20 -4.91 -5.44
C TRP A 39 -8.92 -3.58 -5.58
N ASP A 40 -9.01 -2.79 -4.51
CA ASP A 40 -9.79 -1.56 -4.56
C ASP A 40 -8.97 -0.32 -5.00
N GLY A 41 -9.55 0.87 -4.82
CA GLY A 41 -8.96 2.11 -5.29
C GLY A 41 -7.84 2.70 -4.44
N ASP A 42 -7.64 2.22 -3.21
CA ASP A 42 -6.60 2.73 -2.31
C ASP A 42 -5.32 1.88 -2.36
N LEU A 43 -4.24 2.34 -1.71
CA LEU A 43 -2.93 1.67 -1.77
C LEU A 43 -2.72 0.65 -0.64
N SER A 44 -3.73 0.41 0.18
CA SER A 44 -3.73 -0.69 1.14
C SER A 44 -3.96 -1.99 0.36
N ARG A 45 -3.48 -3.10 0.92
CA ARG A 45 -3.65 -4.40 0.29
C ARG A 45 -4.80 -5.15 0.96
N GLU A 46 -5.72 -5.67 0.16
CA GLU A 46 -6.81 -6.51 0.63
C GLU A 46 -6.35 -7.95 0.87
N LEU A 47 -7.19 -8.71 1.57
CA LEU A 47 -6.95 -10.10 1.93
C LEU A 47 -7.73 -11.02 0.99
N LEU A 48 -7.04 -11.97 0.37
CA LEU A 48 -7.61 -12.95 -0.55
C LEU A 48 -7.62 -14.34 0.09
N ASP A 49 -8.80 -14.96 0.18
CA ASP A 49 -8.96 -16.33 0.66
C ASP A 49 -10.07 -17.07 -0.10
N GLY A 50 -9.70 -18.11 -0.84
CA GLY A 50 -10.61 -18.85 -1.69
C GLY A 50 -11.11 -18.03 -2.87
N THR A 51 -12.39 -17.68 -2.81
CA THR A 51 -13.09 -16.87 -3.84
C THR A 51 -13.35 -15.45 -3.36
N ARG A 52 -12.91 -15.10 -2.13
CA ARG A 52 -13.26 -13.87 -1.44
C ARG A 52 -12.09 -12.92 -1.36
N ILE A 53 -12.39 -11.65 -1.59
CA ILE A 53 -11.53 -10.53 -1.23
C ILE A 53 -12.19 -9.77 -0.10
N SER A 54 -11.43 -9.48 0.95
CA SER A 54 -11.90 -8.74 2.11
C SER A 54 -10.95 -7.61 2.46
N LYS A 55 -11.51 -6.47 2.88
CA LYS A 55 -10.75 -5.27 3.27
C LYS A 55 -10.72 -5.14 4.77
N TYR A 56 -9.52 -4.99 5.33
CA TYR A 56 -9.36 -4.75 6.76
C TYR A 56 -9.88 -3.35 7.14
N ASN A 57 -10.72 -3.29 8.15
CA ASN A 57 -11.22 -2.04 8.72
C ASN A 57 -10.52 -1.79 10.06
N PRO A 58 -9.56 -0.84 10.15
CA PRO A 58 -8.83 -0.58 11.39
C PRO A 58 -9.71 -0.07 12.54
N ALA A 59 -10.90 0.49 12.25
CA ALA A 59 -11.80 0.98 13.28
C ALA A 59 -12.55 -0.15 14.00
N THR A 60 -12.90 -1.21 13.28
CA THR A 60 -13.58 -2.40 13.82
C THR A 60 -12.62 -3.53 14.16
N GLY A 61 -11.41 -3.50 13.59
CA GLY A 61 -10.36 -4.49 13.81
C GLY A 61 -10.59 -5.81 13.08
N ILE A 62 -11.51 -5.86 12.10
CA ILE A 62 -11.85 -7.06 11.32
C ILE A 62 -11.87 -6.75 9.82
N ALA A 63 -11.81 -7.77 8.98
CA ALA A 63 -11.96 -7.62 7.52
C ALA A 63 -13.40 -7.86 7.07
N GLU A 64 -13.85 -7.01 6.15
CA GLU A 64 -15.19 -7.04 5.55
C GLU A 64 -15.09 -7.52 4.10
N VAL A 65 -15.95 -8.45 3.68
CA VAL A 65 -15.93 -8.98 2.30
C VAL A 65 -16.41 -7.90 1.33
N ILE A 66 -15.59 -7.61 0.32
CA ILE A 66 -15.90 -6.63 -0.74
C ILE A 66 -16.09 -7.28 -2.11
N PHE A 67 -15.67 -8.53 -2.26
CA PHE A 67 -15.90 -9.36 -3.44
C PHE A 67 -16.00 -10.83 -3.03
N ASP A 68 -16.97 -11.53 -3.61
CA ASP A 68 -17.07 -13.00 -3.59
C ASP A 68 -17.65 -13.46 -4.92
N CYS A 69 -17.36 -14.70 -5.31
CA CYS A 69 -17.95 -15.33 -6.47
C CYS A 69 -18.52 -16.70 -6.12
N ASP A 70 -19.83 -16.72 -5.86
CA ASP A 70 -20.57 -17.94 -5.52
C ASP A 70 -20.58 -18.99 -6.63
N GLU A 71 -20.35 -18.63 -7.88
CA GLU A 71 -20.32 -19.56 -9.02
C GLU A 71 -18.94 -20.20 -9.26
N CYS A 72 -17.93 -19.72 -8.55
CA CYS A 72 -16.56 -20.19 -8.63
C CYS A 72 -16.17 -20.98 -7.37
N VAL A 73 -15.06 -21.68 -7.47
CA VAL A 73 -14.51 -22.48 -6.37
C VAL A 73 -13.01 -22.35 -6.30
N ARG A 74 -12.50 -22.43 -5.07
CA ARG A 74 -11.08 -22.45 -4.74
C ARG A 74 -10.38 -23.75 -5.15
N ASN A 75 -9.06 -23.73 -5.17
CA ASN A 75 -8.18 -24.87 -5.44
C ASN A 75 -7.51 -25.39 -4.16
N ASN A 76 -6.85 -26.55 -4.29
CA ASN A 76 -5.86 -27.04 -3.32
C ASN A 76 -6.40 -27.31 -1.90
N GLY A 77 -7.65 -27.75 -1.79
CA GLY A 77 -8.25 -28.19 -0.53
C GLY A 77 -8.34 -27.06 0.50
N THR A 78 -7.71 -27.26 1.67
CA THR A 78 -7.69 -26.26 2.75
C THR A 78 -6.76 -25.09 2.46
N LYS A 79 -5.87 -25.20 1.48
CA LYS A 79 -5.03 -24.06 1.03
C LYS A 79 -5.84 -22.98 0.34
N SER A 80 -7.03 -23.32 -0.18
CA SER A 80 -8.03 -22.35 -0.61
C SER A 80 -7.49 -21.29 -1.58
N THR A 81 -6.70 -21.69 -2.58
CA THR A 81 -6.02 -20.73 -3.48
C THR A 81 -6.88 -20.42 -4.72
N PRO A 82 -6.73 -19.24 -5.34
CA PRO A 82 -7.25 -19.00 -6.69
C PRO A 82 -6.51 -19.88 -7.72
N VAL A 83 -6.89 -19.75 -8.99
CA VAL A 83 -6.06 -20.26 -10.10
C VAL A 83 -4.83 -19.37 -10.26
N LEU A 84 -5.02 -18.05 -10.22
CA LEU A 84 -3.97 -17.04 -10.25
C LEU A 84 -4.51 -15.75 -9.60
N SER A 85 -3.64 -14.99 -8.93
CA SER A 85 -3.87 -13.59 -8.57
C SER A 85 -2.68 -12.76 -9.03
N ALA A 86 -2.88 -11.85 -9.98
CA ALA A 86 -1.80 -11.01 -10.54
C ALA A 86 -2.36 -9.83 -11.35
N ASP A 87 -1.64 -8.72 -11.41
CA ASP A 87 -1.81 -7.67 -12.44
C ASP A 87 -1.45 -8.28 -13.79
N ILE A 88 -2.44 -8.58 -14.63
CA ILE A 88 -2.25 -9.17 -15.95
C ILE A 88 -2.99 -8.40 -17.04
N LEU A 89 -3.92 -7.52 -16.67
CA LEU A 89 -4.74 -6.70 -17.54
C LEU A 89 -4.97 -5.33 -16.88
N GLY A 90 -5.30 -4.31 -17.68
CA GLY A 90 -5.76 -3.03 -17.14
C GLY A 90 -4.66 -2.20 -16.49
N ASP A 91 -4.90 -1.76 -15.26
CA ASP A 91 -3.95 -0.96 -14.48
C ASP A 91 -3.20 -1.80 -13.44
N TRP A 92 -2.65 -1.17 -12.40
CA TRP A 92 -1.74 -1.80 -11.44
C TRP A 92 -2.40 -2.79 -10.45
N ARG A 93 -3.74 -2.86 -10.43
CA ARG A 93 -4.48 -3.73 -9.51
C ARG A 93 -4.50 -5.16 -10.02
N GLU A 94 -4.67 -6.09 -9.10
CA GLU A 94 -4.48 -7.51 -9.40
C GLU A 94 -5.80 -8.16 -9.82
N GLU A 95 -5.82 -8.77 -11.01
CA GLU A 95 -6.91 -9.67 -11.39
C GLU A 95 -6.86 -10.96 -10.57
N ILE A 96 -8.05 -11.57 -10.42
CA ILE A 96 -8.17 -12.92 -9.87
C ILE A 96 -8.76 -13.86 -10.90
N ILE A 97 -8.08 -14.98 -11.14
CA ILE A 97 -8.57 -16.08 -11.95
C ILE A 97 -9.12 -17.17 -11.04
N LEU A 98 -10.39 -17.54 -11.26
CA LEU A 98 -11.06 -18.62 -10.53
C LEU A 98 -11.64 -19.64 -11.52
N ARG A 99 -11.76 -20.90 -11.08
CA ARG A 99 -12.46 -21.95 -11.86
C ARG A 99 -13.94 -21.97 -11.50
N THR A 100 -14.81 -22.24 -12.47
CA THR A 100 -16.23 -22.49 -12.21
C THR A 100 -16.42 -23.80 -11.44
N LYS A 101 -17.55 -23.94 -10.73
CA LYS A 101 -17.89 -25.16 -9.97
C LYS A 101 -17.77 -26.46 -10.78
N ASP A 102 -18.12 -26.40 -12.06
CA ASP A 102 -18.10 -27.53 -12.99
C ASP A 102 -16.73 -27.77 -13.68
N ASN A 103 -15.72 -26.94 -13.38
CA ASN A 103 -14.39 -26.98 -13.99
C ASN A 103 -14.34 -26.79 -15.51
N LYS A 104 -15.40 -26.26 -16.14
CA LYS A 104 -15.40 -26.06 -17.59
C LYS A 104 -14.85 -24.72 -18.03
N ASN A 105 -14.81 -23.73 -17.13
CA ASN A 105 -14.37 -22.39 -17.46
C ASN A 105 -13.46 -21.81 -16.39
N LEU A 106 -12.56 -20.93 -16.84
CA LEU A 106 -11.87 -19.96 -16.00
C LEU A 106 -12.58 -18.62 -16.12
N ARG A 107 -12.71 -17.91 -15.01
CA ARG A 107 -13.21 -16.53 -14.97
C ARG A 107 -12.11 -15.62 -14.47
N VAL A 108 -11.83 -14.59 -15.25
CA VAL A 108 -10.90 -13.52 -14.91
C VAL A 108 -11.73 -12.36 -14.37
N TYR A 109 -11.50 -11.99 -13.12
CA TYR A 109 -12.16 -10.87 -12.47
C TYR A 109 -11.22 -9.68 -12.43
N VAL A 110 -11.67 -8.58 -13.01
CA VAL A 110 -11.04 -7.26 -12.96
C VAL A 110 -11.83 -6.42 -11.95
N THR A 111 -11.12 -5.59 -11.18
CA THR A 111 -11.76 -4.75 -10.17
C THR A 111 -12.73 -3.72 -10.78
N PRO A 112 -13.92 -3.52 -10.18
CA PRO A 112 -14.87 -2.49 -10.59
C PRO A 112 -14.63 -1.13 -9.89
N HIS A 113 -13.68 -1.06 -8.95
CA HIS A 113 -13.43 0.14 -8.17
C HIS A 113 -12.66 1.18 -9.00
N GLU A 114 -12.89 2.47 -8.78
CA GLU A 114 -12.06 3.53 -9.39
C GLU A 114 -10.84 3.81 -8.52
N THR A 115 -9.74 4.27 -9.12
CA THR A 115 -8.55 4.71 -8.40
C THR A 115 -8.03 6.05 -8.94
N ASN A 116 -7.50 6.87 -8.04
CA ASN A 116 -6.81 8.12 -8.39
C ASN A 116 -5.31 7.93 -8.61
N TYR A 117 -4.80 6.70 -8.46
CA TYR A 117 -3.38 6.41 -8.56
C TYR A 117 -3.05 5.70 -9.86
N ARG A 118 -1.94 6.09 -10.48
CA ARG A 118 -1.45 5.48 -11.72
C ARG A 118 -0.03 5.01 -11.51
N PHE A 119 0.17 3.70 -11.48
CA PHE A 119 1.48 3.07 -11.49
C PHE A 119 1.70 2.36 -12.83
N HIS A 120 2.96 2.06 -13.13
CA HIS A 120 3.27 1.06 -14.15
C HIS A 120 2.70 -0.30 -13.75
N THR A 121 2.44 -1.18 -14.72
CA THR A 121 2.04 -2.57 -14.42
C THR A 121 3.12 -3.23 -13.57
N PHE A 122 2.71 -3.94 -12.53
CA PHE A 122 3.65 -4.66 -11.67
C PHE A 122 4.34 -5.80 -12.41
N MET A 123 3.85 -6.22 -13.58
CA MET A 123 4.54 -7.21 -14.42
C MET A 123 5.85 -6.69 -15.03
N GLU A 124 6.10 -5.38 -15.00
CA GLU A 124 7.41 -4.80 -15.34
C GLU A 124 8.37 -4.75 -14.14
N ASP A 125 7.91 -5.00 -12.91
CA ASP A 125 8.78 -5.19 -11.75
C ASP A 125 9.34 -6.63 -11.72
N PRO A 126 10.68 -6.83 -11.75
CA PRO A 126 11.26 -8.17 -11.82
C PRO A 126 10.87 -9.09 -10.66
N VAL A 127 10.77 -8.55 -9.45
CA VAL A 127 10.47 -9.34 -8.24
C VAL A 127 9.00 -9.76 -8.23
N TYR A 128 8.08 -8.86 -8.58
CA TYR A 128 6.67 -9.19 -8.77
C TYR A 128 6.48 -10.22 -9.87
N ARG A 129 7.10 -10.00 -11.04
CA ARG A 129 6.98 -10.89 -12.20
C ARG A 129 7.49 -12.31 -11.91
N ILE A 130 8.57 -12.44 -11.15
CA ILE A 130 9.07 -13.73 -10.65
C ILE A 130 8.08 -14.33 -9.65
N SER A 131 7.56 -13.52 -8.71
CA SER A 131 6.57 -13.99 -7.73
C SER A 131 5.33 -14.57 -8.41
N VAL A 132 4.84 -13.94 -9.48
CA VAL A 132 3.77 -14.46 -10.35
C VAL A 132 4.18 -15.80 -10.99
N ALA A 133 5.39 -15.88 -11.56
CA ALA A 133 5.89 -17.10 -12.19
C ALA A 133 6.00 -18.28 -11.21
N THR A 134 6.27 -18.01 -9.94
CA THR A 134 6.41 -19.03 -8.89
C THR A 134 5.13 -19.27 -8.09
N GLN A 135 4.05 -18.52 -8.37
CA GLN A 135 2.82 -18.61 -7.57
C GLN A 135 2.22 -20.03 -7.57
N ASN A 136 2.42 -20.82 -8.64
CA ASN A 136 1.90 -22.18 -8.74
C ASN A 136 2.74 -23.24 -8.01
N VAL A 137 3.90 -22.88 -7.44
CA VAL A 137 4.86 -23.82 -6.88
C VAL A 137 4.46 -24.22 -5.46
N ALA A 138 4.32 -25.53 -5.22
CA ALA A 138 4.04 -26.13 -3.92
C ALA A 138 2.81 -25.52 -3.21
N TYR A 139 3.01 -24.77 -2.12
CA TYR A 139 1.95 -24.01 -1.45
C TYR A 139 1.99 -22.57 -1.95
N ASN A 140 1.07 -22.24 -2.85
CA ASN A 140 0.99 -20.94 -3.50
C ASN A 140 1.08 -19.81 -2.47
N GLN A 141 1.93 -18.82 -2.73
CA GLN A 141 2.09 -17.62 -1.90
C GLN A 141 1.63 -16.38 -2.68
N PRO A 142 1.16 -15.32 -1.99
CA PRO A 142 0.80 -14.08 -2.66
C PRO A 142 2.01 -13.47 -3.39
N THR A 143 1.74 -12.77 -4.49
CA THR A 143 2.73 -11.96 -5.20
C THR A 143 3.32 -10.89 -4.29
N GLN A 144 4.59 -10.52 -4.50
CA GLN A 144 5.24 -9.43 -3.78
C GLN A 144 6.06 -8.59 -4.76
N PRO A 145 5.90 -7.26 -4.78
CA PRO A 145 6.76 -6.38 -5.56
C PRO A 145 8.13 -6.20 -4.91
N GLY A 146 9.11 -5.84 -5.72
CA GLY A 146 10.48 -5.52 -5.29
C GLY A 146 10.63 -4.15 -4.62
N PHE A 147 9.51 -3.51 -4.31
CA PHE A 147 9.43 -2.16 -3.76
C PHE A 147 8.26 -2.04 -2.79
N TYR A 148 8.28 -0.99 -1.98
CA TYR A 148 7.24 -0.74 -1.00
C TYR A 148 5.95 -0.20 -1.66
N PHE A 149 4.81 -0.81 -1.37
CA PHE A 149 3.52 -0.31 -1.86
C PHE A 149 2.46 -0.34 -0.76
N GLY A 150 2.04 0.84 -0.32
CA GLY A 150 1.18 1.01 0.85
C GLY A 150 0.50 2.39 0.93
N SER A 151 -0.57 2.50 1.73
CA SER A 151 -1.40 3.72 1.84
C SER A 151 -0.76 4.92 2.53
N ASP A 152 0.44 4.77 3.09
CA ASP A 152 1.31 5.84 3.57
C ASP A 152 2.31 6.35 2.52
N LEU A 153 2.35 5.80 1.29
CA LEU A 153 3.11 6.40 0.18
C LEU A 153 2.70 7.86 -0.05
N LYS A 154 1.41 8.19 0.10
CA LYS A 154 0.92 9.58 0.02
C LYS A 154 1.34 10.47 1.20
N LYS A 155 1.86 9.89 2.29
CA LYS A 155 2.40 10.62 3.44
C LYS A 155 3.88 10.92 3.17
N VAL A 156 4.13 11.81 2.21
CA VAL A 156 5.49 12.19 1.80
C VAL A 156 6.22 12.88 2.96
N PHE A 157 5.52 13.69 3.74
CA PHE A 157 6.02 14.22 5.01
C PHE A 157 5.55 13.37 6.19
N LEU A 158 6.47 13.04 7.11
CA LEU A 158 6.13 12.37 8.37
C LEU A 158 5.37 13.31 9.32
N GLU A 159 5.81 14.56 9.40
CA GLU A 159 5.21 15.60 10.22
C GLU A 159 4.46 16.58 9.32
N LYS A 160 3.18 16.82 9.63
CA LYS A 160 2.36 17.83 8.93
C LYS A 160 2.59 19.24 9.45
N GLN A 161 3.09 19.36 10.67
CA GLN A 161 3.41 20.63 11.29
C GLN A 161 4.71 20.49 12.08
N ILE A 162 5.66 21.35 11.77
CA ILE A 162 6.99 21.42 12.38
C ILE A 162 7.08 22.75 13.11
N LYS A 163 7.28 22.73 14.43
CA LYS A 163 7.54 23.92 15.24
C LYS A 163 9.00 23.90 15.67
N THR A 164 9.72 24.99 15.45
CA THR A 164 11.16 25.03 15.72
C THR A 164 11.63 26.43 16.12
N THR A 165 12.62 26.52 16.99
CA THR A 165 13.36 27.77 17.28
C THR A 165 14.64 27.87 16.46
N SER A 166 15.02 26.81 15.74
CA SER A 166 16.24 26.75 14.95
C SER A 166 16.21 27.76 13.80
N LYS A 167 17.35 28.43 13.56
CA LYS A 167 17.51 29.34 12.41
C LYS A 167 17.46 28.64 11.06
N MET A 168 17.74 27.35 11.01
CA MET A 168 17.69 26.54 9.80
C MET A 168 17.19 25.14 10.14
N ILE A 169 16.34 24.59 9.28
CA ILE A 169 15.95 23.19 9.31
C ILE A 169 16.18 22.55 7.94
N THR A 170 16.41 21.24 7.93
CA THR A 170 16.44 20.45 6.70
C THR A 170 15.15 19.67 6.60
N LEU A 171 14.34 19.96 5.59
CA LEU A 171 13.19 19.13 5.28
C LEU A 171 13.62 17.96 4.39
N GLY A 172 13.01 16.81 4.65
CA GLY A 172 13.17 15.61 3.84
C GLY A 172 11.86 14.85 3.76
N THR A 173 11.88 13.73 3.05
CA THR A 173 10.72 12.87 2.83
C THR A 173 10.74 11.63 3.71
N SER A 174 9.57 11.02 3.91
CA SER A 174 9.39 9.82 4.72
C SER A 174 10.20 8.62 4.21
N MET A 175 10.40 8.55 2.89
CA MET A 175 11.20 7.54 2.19
C MET A 175 11.79 8.13 0.91
N PRO A 176 12.70 7.41 0.24
CA PRO A 176 13.16 7.78 -1.10
C PRO A 176 12.04 7.70 -2.15
N TYR A 177 12.08 8.63 -3.09
CA TYR A 177 11.21 8.74 -4.27
C TYR A 177 12.07 8.88 -5.52
N ASP A 178 11.50 8.63 -6.71
CA ASP A 178 12.25 8.66 -7.97
C ASP A 178 12.60 10.09 -8.38
N THR A 179 11.67 11.02 -8.17
CA THR A 179 11.86 12.45 -8.47
C THR A 179 11.24 13.33 -7.40
N TYR A 180 11.72 14.57 -7.32
CA TYR A 180 11.28 15.57 -6.35
C TYR A 180 11.08 16.90 -7.06
N LYS A 181 10.02 17.62 -6.69
CA LYS A 181 9.74 18.98 -7.15
C LYS A 181 9.12 19.77 -6.00
N TRP A 182 9.98 20.51 -5.32
CA TRP A 182 9.57 21.37 -4.21
C TRP A 182 8.90 22.65 -4.74
N SER A 183 8.03 23.25 -3.92
CA SER A 183 7.38 24.55 -4.20
C SER A 183 8.35 25.69 -4.54
N ASN A 184 9.62 25.61 -4.11
CA ASN A 184 10.68 26.57 -4.46
C ASN A 184 11.49 26.18 -5.71
N GLY A 185 11.05 25.17 -6.47
CA GLY A 185 11.68 24.69 -7.70
C GLY A 185 12.87 23.75 -7.50
N LYS A 186 13.31 23.48 -6.26
CA LYS A 186 14.38 22.50 -6.00
C LYS A 186 13.91 21.07 -6.33
N THR A 187 14.87 20.18 -6.58
CA THR A 187 14.62 18.80 -7.02
C THR A 187 15.41 17.73 -6.25
N SER A 188 16.06 18.13 -5.16
CA SER A 188 16.80 17.22 -4.27
C SER A 188 15.87 16.49 -3.29
N PRO A 189 16.25 15.31 -2.75
CA PRO A 189 15.47 14.61 -1.74
C PRO A 189 15.23 15.40 -0.44
N THR A 190 16.12 16.35 -0.16
CA THR A 190 16.04 17.24 1.00
C THR A 190 16.26 18.69 0.58
N ILE A 191 15.69 19.63 1.34
CA ILE A 191 15.94 21.06 1.16
C ILE A 191 16.22 21.76 2.50
N PRO A 192 17.19 22.68 2.56
CA PRO A 192 17.30 23.58 3.70
C PRO A 192 16.21 24.65 3.63
N LEU A 193 15.64 24.98 4.78
CA LEU A 193 14.75 26.12 5.01
C LEU A 193 15.31 26.99 6.12
N GLU A 194 15.56 28.24 5.78
CA GLU A 194 16.07 29.26 6.68
C GLU A 194 14.91 30.05 7.33
N ARG A 195 15.08 30.35 8.62
CA ARG A 195 14.25 31.30 9.36
C ARG A 195 14.51 32.68 8.78
N TYR A 196 13.46 33.35 8.33
CA TYR A 196 13.47 34.80 8.15
C TYR A 196 12.68 35.42 9.28
N ASP A 197 13.20 36.49 9.87
CA ASP A 197 12.59 37.13 11.04
C ASP A 197 11.15 37.58 10.78
N ALA A 198 10.83 37.98 9.54
CA ALA A 198 9.48 38.33 9.09
C ALA A 198 8.47 37.16 9.17
N PHE A 199 8.93 35.91 9.25
CA PHE A 199 8.09 34.71 9.38
C PHE A 199 8.05 34.13 10.81
N THR A 200 8.66 34.81 11.78
CA THR A 200 8.56 34.39 13.19
C THR A 200 7.11 34.43 13.65
N GLY A 201 6.65 33.34 14.25
CA GLY A 201 5.25 33.15 14.63
C GLY A 201 4.28 32.91 13.46
N GLN A 202 4.74 32.99 12.22
CA GLN A 202 3.93 32.72 11.03
C GLN A 202 4.10 31.26 10.55
N THR A 203 3.04 30.74 9.93
CA THR A 203 3.04 29.40 9.34
C THR A 203 3.47 29.47 7.88
N LYS A 204 4.58 28.79 7.55
CA LYS A 204 5.06 28.62 6.19
C LYS A 204 4.66 27.24 5.66
N ARG A 205 3.75 27.22 4.68
CA ARG A 205 3.39 26.00 3.96
C ARG A 205 4.46 25.65 2.93
N VAL A 206 4.90 24.40 2.93
CA VAL A 206 5.90 23.87 2.00
C VAL A 206 5.31 22.68 1.29
N GLU A 207 5.15 22.80 -0.03
CA GLU A 207 4.59 21.75 -0.86
C GLU A 207 5.69 21.00 -1.61
N LEU A 208 5.43 19.72 -1.86
CA LEU A 208 6.29 18.82 -2.60
C LEU A 208 5.47 17.88 -3.48
N GLU A 209 5.84 17.80 -4.74
CA GLU A 209 5.42 16.79 -5.69
C GLU A 209 6.56 15.77 -5.86
N VAL A 210 6.25 14.49 -5.77
CA VAL A 210 7.21 13.39 -5.99
C VAL A 210 6.65 12.40 -7.00
N THR A 211 7.54 11.70 -7.70
CA THR A 211 7.15 10.52 -8.48
C THR A 211 7.62 9.26 -7.75
N TYR A 212 6.74 8.26 -7.65
CA TYR A 212 7.05 6.93 -7.16
C TYR A 212 6.53 5.89 -8.14
N ARG A 213 7.43 5.15 -8.80
CA ARG A 213 7.08 4.04 -9.69
C ARG A 213 6.07 4.47 -10.77
N GLY A 214 6.23 5.68 -11.30
CA GLY A 214 5.35 6.29 -12.30
C GLY A 214 4.13 7.05 -11.75
N CYS A 215 3.81 6.89 -10.47
CA CYS A 215 2.72 7.64 -9.81
C CYS A 215 3.20 8.98 -9.29
N ILE A 216 2.46 10.04 -9.59
CA ILE A 216 2.69 11.37 -9.02
C ILE A 216 1.95 11.46 -7.70
N LEU A 217 2.67 11.84 -6.64
CA LEU A 217 2.12 12.06 -5.32
C LEU A 217 2.41 13.51 -4.90
N LYS A 218 1.45 14.14 -4.24
CA LYS A 218 1.57 15.52 -3.77
C LYS A 218 1.27 15.58 -2.30
N ASP A 219 2.07 16.33 -1.58
CA ASP A 219 1.89 16.54 -0.16
C ASP A 219 2.42 17.91 0.27
N HIS A 220 2.09 18.30 1.50
CA HIS A 220 2.63 19.49 2.13
C HIS A 220 2.89 19.28 3.62
N THR A 221 3.75 20.14 4.15
CA THR A 221 3.98 20.32 5.58
C THR A 221 3.97 21.81 5.91
N GLU A 222 3.68 22.14 7.16
CA GLU A 222 3.67 23.49 7.71
C GLU A 222 4.85 23.67 8.64
N VAL A 223 5.59 24.76 8.50
CA VAL A 223 6.72 25.11 9.36
C VAL A 223 6.42 26.41 10.08
N VAL A 224 6.54 26.40 11.41
CA VAL A 224 6.40 27.59 12.26
C VAL A 224 7.72 27.82 13.00
N TYR A 225 8.33 28.98 12.77
CA TYR A 225 9.51 29.41 13.51
C TYR A 225 9.06 30.15 14.78
N MET A 226 9.38 29.57 15.93
CA MET A 226 9.13 30.14 17.25
C MET A 226 10.31 31.01 17.68
N ASP A 227 10.05 31.93 18.60
CA ASP A 227 11.08 32.73 19.27
C ASP A 227 12.01 31.90 20.14
#